data_AF-A0A7K0LN38-F1
#
_entry.id   AF-A0A7K0LN38-F1
#
_cell.length_a   1.000
_cell.length_b   1.000
_cell.length_c   1.000
_cell.angle_alpha   90.00
_cell.angle_beta   90.00
_cell.angle_gamma   90.00
#
_symmetry.space_group_name_H-M   'P 1'
#
loop_
_entity.id
_entity.type
_entity.pdbx_description
1 polymer ?
#
loop_
_entity_poly.entity_id
_entity_poly.type
_entity_poly.pdbx_seq_one_letter_code
_entity_poly.pdbx_strand_id
1 'polypeptide(L)'
;GLEKADGTGHISYDPTNHDLMVRARAAKIAGIVVPDLEVDDPTDDATVLMLGWGSTYGPIGVACKHARRAGLKVAQAHLRHLTPFPANTGDVLTRYQHVVVPEMNLGQLAMLLRARYLVDVISYNQVRGMPFKSDELRQVIEDVIANGAIQ
;
A
#
# COMPACT_ATOMS: atom_id res chain seq x y z
N GLY A 1 -9.14 28.72 1.47
CA GLY A 1 -10.26 28.82 0.51
C GLY A 1 -9.74 29.43 -0.77
N LEU A 2 -9.55 30.75 -0.79
CA LEU A 2 -8.97 31.46 -1.92
C LEU A 2 -7.44 31.35 -1.95
N GLU A 3 -6.87 31.35 -3.16
CA GLU A 3 -5.41 31.30 -3.38
C GLU A 3 -4.74 32.54 -2.77
N LYS A 4 -3.57 32.31 -2.17
CA LYS A 4 -2.80 33.34 -1.50
C LYS A 4 -1.49 33.60 -2.23
N ALA A 5 -1.09 34.87 -2.28
CA ALA A 5 0.22 35.28 -2.77
C ALA A 5 1.31 34.70 -1.88
N ASP A 6 2.38 34.22 -2.51
CA ASP A 6 3.57 33.75 -1.80
C ASP A 6 4.14 34.84 -0.88
N GLY A 7 4.58 34.44 0.32
CA GLY A 7 5.08 35.30 1.38
C GLY A 7 4.05 36.20 2.08
N THR A 8 3.22 36.93 1.34
CA THR A 8 2.35 38.00 1.89
C THR A 8 1.00 37.53 2.42
N GLY A 9 0.47 36.42 1.89
CA GLY A 9 -0.84 35.88 2.31
C GLY A 9 -2.06 36.67 1.81
N HIS A 10 -1.86 37.69 0.95
CA HIS A 10 -2.95 38.41 0.27
C HIS A 10 -3.64 37.52 -0.77
N ILE A 11 -4.89 37.81 -1.13
CA ILE A 11 -5.56 37.05 -2.19
C ILE A 11 -4.84 37.30 -3.52
N SER A 12 -4.59 36.23 -4.27
CA SER A 12 -3.96 36.31 -5.60
C SER A 12 -4.80 35.57 -6.63
N TYR A 13 -4.89 36.16 -7.83
CA TYR A 13 -5.48 35.55 -9.03
C TYR A 13 -4.43 35.37 -10.15
N ASP A 14 -3.17 35.67 -9.86
CA ASP A 14 -2.08 35.53 -10.83
C ASP A 14 -1.83 34.03 -11.13
N PRO A 15 -1.88 33.60 -12.42
CA PRO A 15 -1.67 32.20 -12.79
C PRO A 15 -0.29 31.68 -12.43
N THR A 16 0.75 32.53 -12.44
CA THR A 16 2.12 32.11 -12.08
C THR A 16 2.22 31.81 -10.59
N ASN A 17 1.68 32.69 -9.75
CA ASN A 17 1.53 32.43 -8.32
C ASN A 17 0.70 31.17 -8.05
N HIS A 18 -0.37 30.93 -8.80
CA HIS A 18 -1.17 29.72 -8.62
C HIS A 18 -0.37 28.44 -8.88
N ASP A 19 0.35 28.33 -10.00
CA ASP A 19 1.21 27.17 -10.29
C ASP A 19 2.28 26.98 -9.20
N LEU A 20 2.97 28.06 -8.82
CA LEU A 20 3.97 28.05 -7.75
C LEU A 20 3.39 27.52 -6.44
N MET A 21 2.26 28.07 -6.00
CA MET A 21 1.68 27.74 -4.70
C MET A 21 1.07 26.33 -4.70
N VAL A 22 0.52 25.84 -5.82
CA VAL A 22 0.09 24.44 -5.98
C VAL A 22 1.29 23.50 -5.83
N ARG A 23 2.39 23.77 -6.54
CA ARG A 23 3.62 22.96 -6.46
C ARG A 23 4.24 23.02 -5.07
N ALA A 24 4.29 24.19 -4.44
CA ALA A 24 4.84 24.37 -3.10
C ALA A 24 4.08 23.55 -2.06
N ARG A 25 2.74 23.54 -2.11
CA ARG A 25 1.91 22.72 -1.22
C ARG A 25 2.11 21.22 -1.47
N ALA A 26 2.19 20.80 -2.73
CA ALA A 26 2.47 19.41 -3.09
C ALA A 26 3.87 18.98 -2.61
N ALA A 27 4.90 19.80 -2.85
CA ALA A 27 6.28 19.57 -2.43
C ALA A 27 6.41 19.52 -0.91
N LYS A 28 5.67 20.36 -0.18
CA LYS A 28 5.62 20.32 1.29
C LYS A 28 5.17 18.96 1.79
N ILE A 29 4.12 18.39 1.21
CA ILE A 29 3.62 17.06 1.60
C ILE A 29 4.60 15.97 1.17
N ALA A 30 5.13 16.05 -0.06
CA ALA A 30 6.10 15.09 -0.58
C ALA A 30 7.42 15.08 0.22
N GLY A 31 7.80 16.21 0.81
CA GLY A 31 9.00 16.35 1.64
C GLY A 31 8.86 15.87 3.09
N ILE A 32 7.69 15.38 3.51
CA ILE A 32 7.52 14.79 4.84
C ILE A 32 8.28 13.46 4.88
N VAL A 33 9.28 13.38 5.75
CA VAL A 33 10.00 12.13 6.01
C VAL A 33 9.12 11.23 6.87
N VAL A 34 8.86 10.02 6.38
CA VAL A 34 8.18 8.95 7.11
C VAL A 34 9.11 7.75 7.22
N PRO A 35 8.98 6.90 8.26
CA PRO A 35 9.76 5.67 8.37
C PRO A 35 9.57 4.77 7.15
N ASP A 36 10.63 4.02 6.83
CA ASP A 36 10.61 3.00 5.78
C ASP A 36 9.57 1.91 6.08
N LEU A 37 9.08 1.28 5.01
CA LEU A 37 8.20 0.13 5.09
C LEU A 37 9.00 -1.07 5.57
N GLU A 38 8.68 -1.53 6.79
CA GLU A 38 9.19 -2.77 7.35
C GLU A 38 8.46 -3.97 6.74
N VAL A 39 9.21 -5.05 6.50
CA VAL A 39 8.70 -6.30 5.94
C VAL A 39 9.03 -7.46 6.89
N ASP A 40 8.01 -8.23 7.26
CA ASP A 40 8.15 -9.51 7.95
C ASP A 40 8.30 -10.62 6.92
N ASP A 41 9.58 -10.87 6.57
CA ASP A 41 10.03 -11.94 5.68
C ASP A 41 11.21 -12.67 6.34
N PRO A 42 10.96 -13.64 7.25
CA PRO A 42 12.02 -14.25 8.05
C PRO A 42 12.97 -15.14 7.25
N THR A 43 12.58 -15.56 6.03
CA THR A 43 13.38 -16.44 5.18
C THR A 43 14.05 -15.68 4.03
N ASP A 44 13.63 -14.44 3.76
CA ASP A 44 14.10 -13.59 2.66
C ASP A 44 13.96 -14.26 1.27
N ASP A 45 13.09 -15.28 1.18
CA ASP A 45 12.84 -16.07 -0.02
C ASP A 45 11.34 -16.12 -0.38
N ALA A 46 10.52 -15.28 0.26
CA ALA A 46 9.10 -15.23 -0.03
C ALA A 46 8.83 -14.78 -1.47
N THR A 47 7.86 -15.41 -2.12
CA THR A 47 7.45 -15.06 -3.50
C THR A 47 6.24 -14.15 -3.53
N VAL A 48 5.42 -14.18 -2.47
CA VAL A 48 4.20 -13.37 -2.33
C VAL A 48 4.34 -12.38 -1.18
N LEU A 49 4.01 -11.13 -1.43
CA LEU A 49 3.85 -10.10 -0.40
C LEU A 49 2.38 -9.84 -0.12
N MET A 50 1.97 -10.05 1.12
CA MET A 50 0.70 -9.56 1.63
C MET A 50 0.87 -8.16 2.20
N LEU A 51 0.33 -7.16 1.50
CA LEU A 51 0.43 -5.76 1.87
C LEU A 51 -0.90 -5.24 2.42
N GLY A 52 -0.90 -4.82 3.68
CA GLY A 52 -2.09 -4.27 4.34
C GLY A 52 -1.96 -2.81 4.74
N TRP A 53 -3.09 -2.23 5.14
CA TRP A 53 -3.18 -0.94 5.84
C TRP A 53 -4.37 -0.93 6.81
N GLY A 54 -4.27 -0.15 7.88
CA GLY A 54 -5.32 -0.05 8.90
C GLY A 54 -5.66 -1.39 9.58
N SER A 55 -6.95 -1.70 9.71
CA SER A 55 -7.44 -2.86 10.47
C SER A 55 -7.13 -4.22 9.85
N THR A 56 -6.58 -4.26 8.63
CA THR A 56 -6.19 -5.51 7.94
C THR A 56 -4.92 -6.16 8.52
N TYR A 57 -4.15 -5.44 9.35
CA TYR A 57 -2.87 -5.91 9.92
C TYR A 57 -2.98 -7.27 10.61
N GLY A 58 -3.97 -7.42 11.51
CA GLY A 58 -4.15 -8.61 12.32
C GLY A 58 -4.51 -9.85 11.48
N PRO A 59 -5.60 -9.81 10.69
CA PRO A 59 -5.99 -10.91 9.82
C PRO A 59 -4.90 -11.35 8.86
N ILE A 60 -4.21 -10.40 8.21
CA ILE A 60 -3.10 -10.70 7.30
C ILE A 60 -1.97 -11.41 8.04
N GLY A 61 -1.57 -10.91 9.22
CA GLY A 61 -0.46 -11.52 9.94
C GLY A 61 -0.74 -12.91 10.47
N VAL A 62 -1.97 -13.21 10.88
CA VAL A 62 -2.37 -14.58 11.24
C VAL A 62 -2.34 -15.49 10.01
N ALA A 63 -2.88 -15.03 8.87
CA ALA A 63 -2.86 -15.77 7.62
C ALA A 63 -1.43 -16.09 7.14
N CYS A 64 -0.53 -15.10 7.15
CA CYS A 64 0.87 -15.28 6.78
C CYS A 64 1.58 -16.28 7.71
N LYS A 65 1.36 -16.20 9.02
CA LYS A 65 1.91 -17.16 9.99
C LYS A 65 1.43 -18.58 9.72
N HIS A 66 0.14 -18.76 9.42
CA HIS A 66 -0.43 -20.08 9.10
C HIS A 66 0.11 -20.61 7.76
N ALA A 67 0.16 -19.77 6.73
CA ALA A 67 0.73 -20.11 5.43
C ALA A 67 2.20 -20.55 5.55
N ARG A 68 3.03 -19.79 6.28
CA ARG A 68 4.44 -20.16 6.52
C ARG A 68 4.58 -21.49 7.28
N ARG A 69 3.72 -21.77 8.26
CA ARG A 69 3.69 -23.09 8.94
C ARG A 69 3.35 -24.25 8.00
N ALA A 70 2.60 -23.98 6.94
CA ALA A 70 2.31 -24.93 5.88
C ALA A 70 3.42 -25.02 4.81
N GLY A 71 4.55 -24.32 5.00
CA GLY A 71 5.68 -24.32 4.07
C GLY A 71 5.55 -23.33 2.91
N LEU A 72 4.57 -22.42 2.95
CA LEU A 72 4.37 -21.42 1.92
C LEU A 72 5.30 -20.20 2.10
N LYS A 73 5.72 -19.64 0.97
CA LYS A 73 6.70 -18.56 0.86
C LYS A 73 6.00 -17.20 0.79
N VAL A 74 5.63 -16.66 1.95
CA VAL A 74 4.87 -15.41 2.05
C VAL A 74 5.44 -14.41 3.06
N ALA A 75 5.62 -13.18 2.59
CA ALA A 75 6.00 -12.02 3.36
C ALA A 75 4.78 -11.19 3.75
N GLN A 76 4.91 -10.42 4.83
CA GLN A 76 3.91 -9.46 5.27
C GLN A 76 4.51 -8.06 5.36
N ALA A 77 3.83 -7.04 4.84
CA ALA A 77 4.14 -5.64 5.14
C ALA A 77 2.88 -4.85 5.47
N HIS A 78 3.05 -3.72 6.17
CA HIS A 78 1.91 -2.90 6.59
C HIS A 78 2.19 -1.41 6.51
N LEU A 79 1.41 -0.70 5.70
CA LEU A 79 1.53 0.74 5.54
C LEU A 79 0.86 1.48 6.70
N ARG A 80 1.64 2.32 7.38
CA ARG A 80 1.13 3.29 8.36
C ARG A 80 0.98 4.71 7.79
N HIS A 81 1.71 5.01 6.72
CA HIS A 81 1.69 6.30 6.03
C HIS A 81 1.28 6.08 4.58
N LEU A 82 0.22 6.76 4.14
CA LEU A 82 -0.29 6.68 2.76
C LEU A 82 0.06 7.93 1.93
N THR A 83 0.40 9.04 2.57
CA THR A 83 0.74 10.30 1.91
C THR A 83 1.71 11.12 2.79
N PRO A 84 3.01 11.15 2.44
CA PRO A 84 3.65 10.32 1.42
C PRO A 84 3.69 8.84 1.83
N PHE A 85 3.88 7.96 0.85
CA PHE A 85 4.28 6.58 1.12
C PHE A 85 5.74 6.54 1.61
N PRO A 86 6.14 5.50 2.35
CA PRO A 86 7.54 5.23 2.65
C PRO A 86 8.42 5.25 1.38
N ALA A 87 9.62 5.82 1.46
CA ALA A 87 10.49 6.02 0.30
C ALA A 87 10.86 4.69 -0.38
N ASN A 88 11.09 3.65 0.42
CA ASN A 88 11.41 2.30 -0.05
C ASN A 88 10.22 1.48 -0.58
N THR A 89 9.00 2.03 -0.63
CA THR A 89 7.80 1.25 -0.99
C THR A 89 7.94 0.60 -2.36
N GLY A 90 8.41 1.34 -3.37
CA GLY A 90 8.60 0.79 -4.72
C GLY A 90 9.59 -0.38 -4.74
N ASP A 91 10.73 -0.22 -4.08
CA ASP A 91 11.75 -1.26 -3.98
C ASP A 91 11.20 -2.51 -3.28
N VAL A 92 10.46 -2.34 -2.18
CA VAL A 92 9.81 -3.46 -1.48
C VAL A 92 8.84 -4.19 -2.39
N LEU A 93 7.97 -3.48 -3.11
CA LEU A 93 6.96 -4.09 -3.97
C LEU A 93 7.59 -4.90 -5.12
N THR A 94 8.66 -4.38 -5.73
CA THR A 94 9.30 -5.00 -6.90
C THR A 94 10.12 -6.25 -6.58
N ARG A 95 10.45 -6.49 -5.30
CA ARG A 95 11.17 -7.70 -4.86
C ARG A 95 10.34 -8.97 -4.92
N TYR A 96 9.01 -8.85 -4.86
CA TYR A 96 8.11 -9.99 -4.79
C TYR A 96 7.49 -10.28 -6.16
N GLN A 97 7.35 -11.57 -6.47
CA GLN A 97 6.72 -12.01 -7.72
C GLN A 97 5.25 -11.60 -7.78
N HIS A 98 4.56 -11.69 -6.64
CA HIS A 98 3.17 -11.29 -6.51
C HIS A 98 2.98 -10.39 -5.30
N VAL A 99 2.25 -9.30 -5.49
CA VAL A 99 1.81 -8.42 -4.40
C VAL A 99 0.30 -8.54 -4.28
N VAL A 100 -0.18 -8.94 -3.11
CA VAL A 100 -1.61 -9.04 -2.80
C VAL A 100 -1.98 -7.96 -1.80
N VAL A 101 -3.04 -7.20 -2.10
CA VAL A 101 -3.58 -6.18 -1.20
C VAL A 101 -5.02 -6.56 -0.83
N PRO A 102 -5.22 -7.12 0.38
CA PRO A 102 -6.54 -7.26 0.95
C PRO A 102 -7.03 -5.92 1.50
N GLU A 103 -8.16 -5.42 1.01
CA GLU A 103 -8.75 -4.19 1.53
C GLU A 103 -10.28 -4.23 1.63
N MET A 104 -10.81 -3.57 2.66
CA MET A 104 -12.26 -3.53 2.92
C MET A 104 -12.93 -2.34 2.24
N ASN A 105 -12.57 -2.11 0.99
CA ASN A 105 -13.05 -1.03 0.14
C ASN A 105 -13.05 -1.52 -1.32
N LEU A 106 -13.06 -0.62 -2.31
CA LEU A 106 -13.18 -0.97 -3.73
C LEU A 106 -11.83 -0.98 -4.48
N GLY A 107 -10.71 -1.12 -3.78
CA GLY A 107 -9.39 -1.20 -4.41
C GLY A 107 -8.60 0.11 -4.39
N GLN A 108 -8.88 1.01 -3.44
CA GLN A 108 -8.28 2.35 -3.41
C GLN A 108 -6.76 2.30 -3.24
N LEU A 109 -6.24 1.45 -2.35
CA LEU A 109 -4.80 1.32 -2.17
C LEU A 109 -4.17 0.65 -3.39
N ALA A 110 -4.76 -0.43 -3.90
CA ALA A 110 -4.25 -1.13 -5.08
C ALA A 110 -4.13 -0.18 -6.29
N MET A 111 -5.13 0.69 -6.51
CA MET A 111 -5.10 1.71 -7.55
C MET A 111 -3.91 2.68 -7.38
N LEU A 112 -3.70 3.20 -6.17
CA LEU A 112 -2.61 4.14 -5.89
C LEU A 112 -1.24 3.51 -6.09
N LEU A 113 -1.05 2.27 -5.65
CA LEU A 113 0.22 1.55 -5.78
C LEU A 113 0.54 1.27 -7.25
N ARG A 114 -0.43 0.80 -8.04
CA ARG A 114 -0.30 0.61 -9.49
C ARG A 114 0.06 1.91 -10.19
N ALA A 115 -0.65 2.99 -9.89
CA ALA A 115 -0.43 4.29 -10.52
C ALA A 115 0.94 4.90 -10.21
N ARG A 116 1.49 4.66 -9.01
CA ARG A 116 2.77 5.26 -8.58
C ARG A 116 4.00 4.41 -8.87
N TYR A 117 3.86 3.08 -8.78
CA TYR A 117 5.00 2.16 -8.82
C TYR A 117 4.98 1.19 -9.99
N LEU A 118 3.91 1.18 -10.81
CA LEU A 118 3.75 0.29 -11.97
C LEU A 118 3.89 -1.21 -11.63
N VAL A 119 3.55 -1.59 -10.40
CA VAL A 119 3.52 -2.97 -9.94
C VAL A 119 2.12 -3.54 -10.14
N ASP A 120 2.02 -4.78 -10.64
CA ASP A 120 0.74 -5.47 -10.74
C ASP A 120 0.30 -5.97 -9.36
N VAL A 121 -0.63 -5.24 -8.74
CA VAL A 121 -1.18 -5.54 -7.42
C VAL A 121 -2.44 -6.38 -7.53
N ILE A 122 -2.40 -7.62 -7.07
CA ILE A 122 -3.56 -8.49 -6.97
C ILE A 122 -4.47 -7.94 -5.85
N SER A 123 -5.65 -7.44 -6.23
CA SER A 123 -6.61 -6.82 -5.30
C SER A 123 -7.55 -7.88 -4.73
N TYR A 124 -7.65 -7.99 -3.40
CA TYR A 124 -8.67 -8.80 -2.74
C TYR A 124 -9.61 -7.91 -1.92
N ASN A 125 -10.78 -7.62 -2.48
CA ASN A 125 -11.65 -6.56 -1.98
C ASN A 125 -12.90 -7.14 -1.31
N GLN A 126 -13.19 -6.72 -0.08
CA GLN A 126 -14.40 -7.17 0.63
C GLN A 126 -15.15 -6.00 1.29
N VAL A 127 -16.34 -5.68 0.78
CA VAL A 127 -17.18 -4.59 1.30
C VAL A 127 -18.44 -5.15 1.95
N ARG A 128 -18.26 -6.01 2.95
CA ARG A 128 -19.36 -6.68 3.68
C ARG A 128 -19.58 -6.14 5.10
N GLY A 129 -18.85 -5.09 5.50
CA GLY A 129 -18.93 -4.53 6.86
C GLY A 129 -18.35 -5.45 7.95
N MET A 130 -17.58 -6.47 7.57
CA MET A 130 -16.94 -7.42 8.47
C MET A 130 -15.44 -7.47 8.20
N PRO A 131 -14.60 -7.68 9.23
CA PRO A 131 -13.18 -7.94 9.05
C PRO A 131 -12.93 -9.22 8.23
N PHE A 132 -11.80 -9.26 7.53
CA PHE A 132 -11.33 -10.48 6.88
C PHE A 132 -11.14 -11.61 7.89
N LYS A 133 -11.49 -12.83 7.48
CA LYS A 133 -11.12 -14.04 8.21
C LYS A 133 -9.71 -14.46 7.81
N SER A 134 -8.89 -14.86 8.78
CA SER A 134 -7.51 -15.27 8.50
C SER A 134 -7.44 -16.51 7.60
N ASP A 135 -8.40 -17.44 7.71
CA ASP A 135 -8.45 -18.64 6.86
C ASP A 135 -8.78 -18.31 5.41
N GLU A 136 -9.62 -17.29 5.20
CA GLU A 136 -9.95 -16.76 3.86
C GLU A 136 -8.70 -16.15 3.20
N LEU A 137 -7.95 -15.33 3.95
CA LEU A 137 -6.70 -14.75 3.44
C LEU A 137 -5.61 -15.81 3.23
N ARG A 138 -5.59 -16.89 4.02
CA ARG A 138 -4.70 -18.03 3.78
C ARG A 138 -5.02 -18.70 2.44
N GLN A 139 -6.29 -18.91 2.13
CA GLN A 139 -6.70 -19.48 0.84
C GLN A 139 -6.25 -18.58 -0.32
N VAL A 140 -6.43 -17.27 -0.19
CA VAL A 140 -5.94 -16.30 -1.19
C VAL A 140 -4.43 -16.43 -1.42
N ILE A 141 -3.64 -16.58 -0.35
CA ILE A 141 -2.18 -16.80 -0.48
C ILE A 141 -1.89 -18.09 -1.25
N GLU A 142 -2.59 -19.18 -0.92
CA GLU A 142 -2.44 -20.48 -1.60
C GLU A 142 -2.76 -20.39 -3.10
N ASP A 143 -3.86 -19.73 -3.44
CA ASP A 143 -4.30 -19.57 -4.83
C ASP A 143 -3.29 -18.75 -5.64
N VAL A 144 -2.79 -17.65 -5.07
CA VAL A 144 -1.78 -16.79 -5.71
C VAL A 144 -0.46 -17.52 -5.88
N ILE A 145 -0.01 -18.31 -4.89
CA ILE A 145 1.22 -19.10 -5.02
C ILE A 145 1.10 -20.17 -6.11
N ALA A 146 -0.06 -20.84 -6.19
CA ALA A 146 -0.27 -21.91 -7.16
C ALA A 146 -0.49 -21.40 -8.59
N ASN A 147 -1.25 -20.31 -8.74
CA ASN A 147 -1.79 -19.88 -10.04
C ASN A 147 -1.33 -18.49 -10.49
N GLY A 148 -0.69 -17.72 -9.61
CA GLY A 148 -0.37 -16.31 -9.85
C GLY A 148 -1.58 -15.37 -9.82
N ALA A 149 -2.77 -15.85 -9.43
CA ALA A 149 -4.02 -15.11 -9.37
C ALA A 149 -4.99 -15.72 -8.34
N ILE A 150 -5.99 -14.95 -7.93
CA ILE A 150 -7.08 -15.39 -7.05
C ILE A 150 -8.13 -16.11 -7.91
N GLN A 151 -8.69 -17.22 -7.42
CA GLN A 151 -9.79 -17.93 -8.07
C GLN A 151 -11.18 -17.41 -7.67
#